data_AF-A0A5E4JRC7-F1
#
_entry.id   AF-A0A5E4JRC7-F1
#
_cell.length_a   1.000
_cell.length_b   1.000
_cell.length_c   1.000
_cell.angle_alpha   90.00
_cell.angle_beta   90.00
_cell.angle_gamma   90.00
#
_symmetry.space_group_name_H-M   'P 1'
#
loop_
_entity.id
_entity.type
_entity.pdbx_description
1 polymer ?
#
loop_
_entity_poly.entity_id
_entity_poly.type
_entity_poly.pdbx_seq_one_letter_code
_entity_poly.pdbx_strand_id
1 'polypeptide(L)' 'MVKECAICNEHIEEENGKLKGTIVRVRDESSKNQFIHVCSGCQKQDKWVEKAKIKSA' A
#
# COMPACT_ATOMS: atom_id res chain seq x y z
N MET A 1 -11.89 10.08 1.85
CA MET A 1 -11.81 8.73 2.45
C MET A 1 -10.40 8.55 2.99
N VAL A 2 -10.21 8.16 4.24
CA VAL A 2 -8.86 7.92 4.75
C VAL A 2 -8.50 6.46 4.41
N LYS A 3 -7.37 6.23 3.76
CA LYS A 3 -6.84 4.90 3.46
C LYS A 3 -5.58 4.68 4.26
N GLU A 4 -5.35 3.49 4.79
CA GLU A 4 -4.14 3.18 5.54
C GLU A 4 -3.08 2.57 4.64
N CYS A 5 -1.81 2.94 4.87
CA CYS A 5 -0.67 2.38 4.18
C CYS A 5 -0.38 0.96 4.69
N ALA A 6 -0.39 -0.04 3.81
CA ALA A 6 -0.15 -1.43 4.18
C ALA A 6 1.28 -1.72 4.70
N ILE A 7 2.23 -0.79 4.55
CA ILE A 7 3.62 -0.97 5.03
C ILE A 7 3.81 -0.35 6.43
N CYS A 8 3.47 0.93 6.57
CA CYS A 8 3.72 1.70 7.79
C CYS A 8 2.48 1.95 8.65
N ASN A 9 1.30 1.52 8.21
CA ASN A 9 0.00 1.82 8.83
C ASN A 9 -0.28 3.32 8.99
N GLU A 10 0.43 4.19 8.27
CA GLU A 10 0.13 5.61 8.25
C GLU A 10 -1.09 5.90 7.39
N HIS A 11 -1.84 6.93 7.77
CA HIS A 11 -2.95 7.44 6.98
C HIS A 11 -2.43 8.06 5.67
N ILE A 12 -2.93 7.55 4.55
CA ILE A 12 -2.77 8.11 3.23
C ILE A 12 -3.88 9.15 3.06
N GLU A 13 -3.49 10.40 3.17
CA GLU A 13 -4.37 11.53 2.91
C GLU A 13 -4.66 11.65 1.41
N GLU A 14 -5.89 12.03 1.09
CA GLU A 14 -6.30 12.41 -0.26
C GLU A 14 -6.20 13.93 -0.38
N GLU A 15 -5.43 14.42 -1.36
CA GLU A 15 -5.31 15.84 -1.65
C GLU A 15 -5.78 16.09 -3.09
N ASN A 16 -6.76 16.99 -3.26
CA ASN A 16 -7.36 17.29 -4.58
C ASN A 16 -7.87 16.06 -5.34
N GLY A 17 -8.47 15.09 -4.63
CA GLY A 17 -9.00 13.86 -5.23
C GLY A 17 -7.92 12.87 -5.69
N LYS A 18 -6.66 13.10 -5.33
CA LYS A 18 -5.56 12.15 -5.54
C LYS A 18 -5.06 11.64 -4.19
N LEU A 19 -5.03 10.32 -4.04
CA LEU A 19 -4.34 9.66 -2.93
C LEU A 19 -2.84 9.99 -2.99
N LYS A 20 -2.24 10.39 -1.86
CA LYS A 20 -0.76 10.53 -1.73
C LYS A 20 -0.08 9.16 -1.60
N GLY A 21 -0.38 8.27 -2.53
CA GLY A 21 0.12 6.91 -2.55
C GLY A 21 -0.23 6.17 -3.85
N THR A 22 0.08 4.89 -3.88
CA THR A 22 -0.22 3.99 -4.98
C THR A 22 -1.08 2.84 -4.52
N ILE A 23 -1.76 2.20 -5.48
CA ILE A 23 -2.51 0.98 -5.25
C ILE A 23 -1.76 -0.13 -5.96
N VAL A 24 -1.37 -1.17 -5.23
CA VAL A 24 -0.74 -2.35 -5.80
C VAL A 24 -1.60 -3.58 -5.58
N ARG A 25 -1.58 -4.46 -6.57
CA ARG A 25 -2.19 -5.78 -6.51
C ARG A 25 -1.17 -6.76 -5.93
N VAL A 26 -1.45 -7.28 -4.75
CA VAL A 26 -0.69 -8.35 -4.10
C VAL A 26 -1.49 -9.64 -4.15
N ARG A 27 -0.78 -10.77 -4.05
CA ARG A 27 -1.40 -12.09 -3.95
C ARG A 27 -1.29 -12.54 -2.50
N ASP A 28 -2.44 -12.78 -1.90
CA ASP A 28 -2.58 -13.27 -0.53
C ASP A 28 -2.19 -14.75 -0.42
N GLU A 29 -1.98 -15.27 0.80
CA GLU A 29 -1.71 -16.69 1.08
C GLU A 29 -2.76 -17.62 0.45
N SER A 30 -4.02 -17.15 0.35
CA SER A 30 -5.11 -17.86 -0.32
C SER A 30 -5.04 -17.82 -1.86
N SER A 31 -3.93 -17.37 -2.45
CA SER A 31 -3.75 -17.12 -3.90
C SER A 31 -4.73 -16.11 -4.51
N LYS A 32 -5.49 -15.39 -3.68
CA LYS A 32 -6.43 -14.35 -4.08
C LYS A 32 -5.70 -13.04 -4.31
N ASN A 33 -6.23 -12.24 -5.22
CA ASN A 33 -5.68 -10.92 -5.49
C ASN A 33 -6.29 -9.91 -4.52
N GLN A 34 -5.45 -9.24 -3.75
CA GLN A 34 -5.83 -8.16 -2.86
C GLN A 34 -5.20 -6.86 -3.36
N PHE A 35 -5.95 -5.77 -3.29
CA PHE A 35 -5.43 -4.44 -3.57
C PHE A 35 -5.08 -3.75 -2.25
N ILE A 36 -3.86 -3.27 -2.15
CA ILE A 36 -3.37 -2.56 -0.97
C ILE A 36 -2.90 -1.16 -1.36
N HIS A 37 -3.07 -0.23 -0.43
CA HIS A 37 -2.64 1.15 -0.59
C HIS A 37 -1.27 1.32 0.05
N VAL A 38 -0.35 2.01 -0.62
CA VAL A 38 1.00 2.29 -0.12
C VAL A 38 1.27 3.78 -0.26
N CYS A 39 1.68 4.44 0.83
CA CYS A 39 1.99 5.87 0.81
C CYS A 39 3.24 6.17 -0.05
N SER A 40 3.31 7.40 -0.58
CA SER A 40 4.45 7.85 -1.38
C SER A 40 5.80 7.76 -0.64
N GLY A 41 5.78 7.82 0.70
CA GLY A 41 6.98 7.65 1.53
C GLY A 41 7.55 6.23 1.45
N CYS A 42 6.70 5.21 1.62
CA CYS A 42 7.14 3.83 1.52
C CYS A 42 7.46 3.42 0.08
N GLN A 43 6.82 4.00 -0.94
CA GLN A 43 7.17 3.76 -2.34
C GLN A 43 8.62 4.14 -2.69
N LYS A 44 9.21 5.10 -1.99
CA LYS A 44 10.60 5.52 -2.22
C LYS A 44 11.63 4.54 -1.65
N GLN A 45 11.20 3.55 -0.85
CA GLN A 45 12.12 2.57 -0.28
C GLN A 45 12.45 1.49 -1.30
N ASP A 46 13.68 0.99 -1.25
CA ASP A 46 14.08 -0.19 -2.03
C ASP A 46 13.22 -1.40 -1.61
N LYS A 47 12.78 -2.19 -2.60
CA LYS A 47 11.95 -3.39 -2.41
C LYS A 47 10.64 -3.17 -1.65
N TRP A 48 10.04 -1.98 -1.72
CA TRP A 48 8.78 -1.67 -1.04
C TRP A 48 7.63 -2.62 -1.42
N VAL A 49 7.60 -3.12 -2.67
CA VAL A 49 6.59 -4.09 -3.11
C VAL A 49 6.69 -5.41 -2.34
N GLU A 50 7.91 -5.88 -2.07
CA GLU A 50 8.14 -7.10 -1.27
C GLU A 50 7.73 -6.87 0.18
N LYS A 51 8.10 -5.72 0.76
CA LYS A 51 7.65 -5.33 2.12
C LYS A 51 6.13 -5.27 2.22
N ALA A 52 5.47 -4.71 1.21
CA ALA A 52 4.02 -4.61 1.14
C ALA A 52 3.36 -6.00 1.08
N LYS A 53 3.96 -6.94 0.35
CA LYS A 53 3.48 -8.34 0.30
C LYS A 53 3.62 -9.03 1.66
N ILE A 54 4.77 -8.92 2.32
CA ILE A 54 5.04 -9.56 3.62
C ILE A 54 4.08 -9.05 4.70
N LYS A 55 3.82 -7.74 4.74
CA LYS A 55 2.94 -7.12 5.73
C LYS A 55 1.45 -7.34 5.48
N SER A 56 1.07 -7.70 4.25
CA SER A 56 -0.32 -7.94 3.86
C SER A 56 -0.69 -9.43 3.84
N ALA A 57 0.28 -10.31 4.09
CA ALA A 57 0.09 -11.75 4.27
C ALA A 57 -0.30 -12.05 5.73
#